data_AF-A0A063ZRV5-F1
#
_entry.id   AF-A0A063ZRV5-F1
#
_cell.length_a   1.000
_cell.length_b   1.000
_cell.length_c   1.000
_cell.angle_alpha   90.00
_cell.angle_beta   90.00
_cell.angle_gamma   90.00
#
_symmetry.space_group_name_H-M   'P 1'
#
loop_
_entity.id
_entity.type
_entity.pdbx_description
1 polymer ?
#
loop_
_entity_poly.entity_id
_entity_poly.type
_entity_poly.pdbx_seq_one_letter_code
_entity_poly.pdbx_strand_id
1 'polypeptide(L)' 'MRVFPLERTELQYLRVLFVVPVFVGTAGRALSGGSLLESVVGGGVIGGFAVLPLALIYFVYLLGMPRLVS' A
#
# COMPACT_ATOMS: atom_id res chain seq x y z
N MET A 1 17.41 18.31 -4.12
CA MET A 1 17.60 17.05 -3.37
C MET A 1 16.48 16.08 -3.76
N ARG A 2 16.79 14.99 -4.47
CA ARG A 2 15.83 13.92 -4.77
C ARG A 2 15.78 12.98 -3.58
N VAL A 3 14.83 13.22 -2.67
CA VAL A 3 14.73 12.48 -1.40
C VAL A 3 14.53 10.98 -1.66
N PHE A 4 13.77 10.59 -2.69
CA PHE A 4 13.78 9.23 -3.28
C PHE A 4 13.31 9.34 -4.74
N PRO A 5 14.16 9.18 -5.77
CA PRO A 5 13.67 8.98 -7.11
C PRO A 5 13.21 7.53 -7.22
N LEU A 6 11.99 7.26 -6.75
CA LEU A 6 11.29 6.03 -7.12
C LEU A 6 11.15 6.05 -8.65
N GLU A 7 11.59 5.00 -9.33
CA GLU A 7 11.30 4.86 -10.74
C GLU A 7 9.79 4.79 -10.95
N ARG A 8 9.31 5.19 -12.13
CA ARG A 8 7.86 5.24 -12.42
C ARG A 8 7.19 3.88 -12.15
N THR A 9 7.93 2.80 -12.41
CA THR A 9 7.56 1.41 -12.16
C THR A 9 7.42 1.11 -10.66
N GLU A 10 8.36 1.57 -9.84
CA GLU A 10 8.35 1.40 -8.39
C GLU A 10 7.16 2.09 -7.72
N LEU A 11 6.85 3.29 -8.19
CA LEU A 11 5.70 4.07 -7.74
C LEU A 11 4.38 3.39 -8.12
N GLN A 12 4.37 2.70 -9.26
CA GLN A 12 3.23 1.92 -9.72
C GLN A 12 3.05 0.65 -8.89
N TYR A 13 4.13 -0.05 -8.53
CA TYR A 13 4.08 -1.18 -7.60
C TYR A 13 3.54 -0.77 -6.23
N LEU A 14 4.03 0.34 -5.68
CA LEU A 14 3.55 0.90 -4.41
C LEU A 14 2.04 1.22 -4.45
N ARG A 15 1.56 1.79 -5.56
CA ARG A 15 0.13 2.05 -5.76
C ARG A 15 -0.68 0.76 -5.82
N VAL A 16 -0.24 -0.25 -6.56
CA VAL A 16 -0.97 -1.53 -6.65
C VAL A 16 -0.97 -2.24 -5.29
N LEU A 17 0.17 -2.27 -4.60
CA LEU A 17 0.31 -2.81 -3.26
C LEU A 17 -0.59 -2.09 -2.25
N PHE A 18 -0.89 -0.81 -2.42
CA PHE A 18 -1.81 -0.09 -1.55
C PHE A 18 -3.28 -0.27 -1.93
N VAL A 19 -3.60 -0.15 -3.22
CA VAL A 19 -4.98 -0.14 -3.71
C VAL A 19 -5.62 -1.52 -3.60
N VAL A 20 -4.89 -2.60 -3.90
CA VAL A 20 -5.45 -3.96 -3.90
C VAL A 20 -5.92 -4.39 -2.50
N PRO A 21 -5.12 -4.31 -1.43
CA PRO A 21 -5.55 -4.71 -0.09
C PRO A 21 -6.64 -3.82 0.47
N VAL A 22 -6.61 -2.52 0.15
CA VAL A 22 -7.70 -1.60 0.49
C VAL A 22 -8.98 -2.06 -0.17
N PHE A 23 -8.99 -2.28 -1.49
CA PHE A 23 -10.18 -2.77 -2.21
C PHE A 23 -10.70 -4.10 -1.69
N VAL A 24 -9.81 -5.05 -1.38
CA VAL A 24 -10.17 -6.34 -0.81
C VAL A 24 -10.80 -6.17 0.57
N GLY A 25 -10.23 -5.30 1.41
CA GLY A 25 -10.77 -4.96 2.73
C GLY A 25 -12.15 -4.29 2.66
N THR A 26 -12.32 -3.32 1.77
CA THR A 26 -13.62 -2.66 1.55
C THR A 26 -14.66 -3.61 1.01
N ALA A 27 -14.32 -4.41 -0.01
CA ALA A 27 -15.24 -5.38 -0.60
C ALA A 27 -15.65 -6.44 0.42
N GLY A 28 -14.70 -6.98 1.19
CA GLY A 28 -14.99 -7.98 2.22
C GLY A 28 -15.93 -7.45 3.31
N ARG A 29 -15.76 -6.19 3.74
CA ARG A 29 -16.68 -5.55 4.69
C ARG A 29 -18.01 -5.14 4.08
N ALA A 30 -18.04 -4.71 2.82
CA ALA A 30 -19.29 -4.41 2.13
C ALA A 30 -20.18 -5.67 2.01
N LEU A 31 -19.56 -6.83 1.78
CA LEU A 31 -20.24 -8.13 1.73
C LEU A 31 -20.77 -8.60 3.10
N SER A 32 -20.27 -8.05 4.22
CA SER A 32 -20.75 -8.41 5.56
C SER A 32 -22.03 -7.68 5.99
N GLY A 33 -22.64 -6.89 5.11
CA GLY A 33 -23.94 -6.25 5.35
C GLY A 33 -23.91 -5.01 6.27
N GLY A 34 -22.72 -4.47 6.55
CA GLY A 34 -22.57 -3.24 7.33
C GLY A 34 -22.92 -1.98 6.51
N SER A 35 -22.96 -0.83 7.17
CA SER A 35 -23.18 0.44 6.47
C SER A 35 -22.04 0.73 5.47
N LEU A 36 -22.33 1.51 4.42
CA LEU A 36 -21.31 1.95 3.44
C LEU A 36 -20.13 2.64 4.13
N LEU A 37 -20.42 3.48 5.13
CA LEU A 37 -19.39 4.20 5.88
C LEU A 37 -18.48 3.25 6.67
N GLU A 38 -19.05 2.27 7.39
CA GLU A 38 -18.28 1.26 8.11
C GLU A 38 -17.48 0.36 7.19
N SER A 39 -18.00 0.10 5.99
CA SER A 39 -17.31 -0.72 5.00
C SER A 39 -16.11 0.01 4.41
N VAL A 40 -16.26 1.30 4.09
CA VAL A 40 -15.18 2.15 3.58
C VAL A 40 -14.13 2.44 4.64
N VAL A 41 -14.56 2.85 5.84
CA VAL A 41 -13.64 3.15 6.94
C VAL A 41 -12.98 1.89 7.46
N GLY A 42 -13.75 0.83 7.75
CA GLY A 42 -13.21 -0.43 8.27
C GLY A 42 -12.34 -1.16 7.25
N GLY A 43 -12.78 -1.25 6.00
CA GLY A 43 -12.01 -1.86 4.93
C GLY A 43 -10.75 -1.07 4.57
N GLY A 44 -10.85 0.26 4.55
CA GLY A 44 -9.71 1.15 4.34
C GLY A 44 -8.67 1.08 5.46
N VAL A 45 -9.11 0.99 6.71
CA VAL A 45 -8.22 0.83 7.87
C VAL A 45 -7.54 -0.55 7.85
N ILE A 46 -8.30 -1.64 7.67
CA ILE A 46 -7.74 -3.01 7.62
C ILE A 46 -6.77 -3.15 6.44
N GLY A 47 -7.19 -2.71 5.25
CA GLY A 47 -6.35 -2.74 4.06
C GLY A 47 -5.11 -1.85 4.19
N GLY A 48 -5.26 -0.64 4.74
CA GLY A 48 -4.14 0.28 4.98
C GLY A 48 -3.11 -0.27 5.99
N PHE A 49 -3.57 -0.87 7.09
CA PHE A 49 -2.68 -1.51 8.07
C PHE A 49 -1.98 -2.75 7.51
N ALA A 50 -2.61 -3.51 6.61
CA ALA A 50 -1.96 -4.62 5.93
C ALA A 50 -0.82 -4.17 4.99
N VAL A 51 -0.91 -2.94 4.46
CA VAL A 51 0.07 -2.39 3.52
C VAL A 51 1.27 -1.75 4.23
N LEU A 52 1.08 -1.21 5.44
CA LEU A 52 2.14 -0.61 6.24
C LEU A 52 3.41 -1.48 6.38
N PRO A 53 3.34 -2.77 6.78
CA PRO A 53 4.53 -3.61 6.89
C PRO A 53 5.17 -3.90 5.53
N LEU A 54 4.38 -4.08 4.47
CA LEU A 54 4.88 -4.27 3.09
C LEU A 54 5.61 -3.02 2.58
N ALA A 55 5.03 -1.84 2.80
CA ALA A 55 5.65 -0.57 2.47
C ALA A 55 6.94 -0.37 3.28
N LEU A 56 6.94 -0.69 4.58
CA LEU A 56 8.12 -0.61 5.42
C LEU A 56 9.25 -1.51 4.91
N ILE A 57 8.97 -2.78 4.59
CA ILE A 57 9.95 -3.71 4.02
C ILE A 57 10.51 -3.15 2.70
N TYR A 58 9.65 -2.61 1.85
CA TYR A 58 10.04 -2.02 0.57
C TYR A 58 10.93 -0.78 0.75
N PHE A 59 10.61 0.11 1.69
CA PHE A 59 11.46 1.25 2.03
C PHE A 59 12.81 0.82 2.61
N VAL A 60 12.83 -0.18 3.50
CA VAL A 60 14.08 -0.76 4.04
C VAL A 60 14.92 -1.35 2.93
N TYR A 61 14.32 -2.07 1.98
CA TYR A 61 15.01 -2.61 0.80
C TYR A 61 15.61 -1.51 -0.07
N LEU A 62 14.83 -0.47 -0.39
CA LEU A 62 15.30 0.70 -1.16
C LEU A 62 16.42 1.48 -0.48
N LEU A 63 16.43 1.54 0.85
CA LEU A 63 17.47 2.19 1.66
C LEU A 63 18.72 1.31 1.82
N GLY A 64 18.53 0.00 1.91
CA GLY A 64 19.60 -0.98 2.12
C GLY A 64 20.36 -1.33 0.83
N MET A 65 19.79 -1.07 -0.34
CA MET A 65 20.51 -1.23 -1.61
C MET A 65 21.42 -0.02 -1.89
N PRO A 66 22.75 -0.20 -1.91
CA PRO A 66 23.60 0.82 -2.50
C PRO A 66 23.19 0.97 -3.95
N ARG A 67 22.67 2.14 -4.32
CA ARG A 67 22.36 2.48 -5.71
C ARG A 67 23.67 2.40 -6.49
N LEU A 68 23.93 1.27 -7.12
CA LEU A 68 24.96 1.12 -8.15
C LEU A 68 24.50 1.99 -9.32
N VAL A 69 24.93 3.24 -9.29
CA VAL A 69 24.84 4.17 -10.40
C VAL A 69 25.66 3.56 -11.53
N SER A 70 24.98 3.07 -12.58
CA SER A 70 25.63 2.69 -13.85
C SER A 70 25.80 3.91 -14.73
#